data_AF-A0A2K9DQ99-F1
#
_entry.id   AF-A0A2K9DQ99-F1
#
_cell.length_a   1.000
_cell.length_b   1.000
_cell.length_c   1.000
_cell.angle_alpha   90.00
_cell.angle_beta   90.00
_cell.angle_gamma   90.00
#
_symmetry.space_group_name_H-M   'P 1'
#
loop_
_entity.id
_entity.type
_entity.pdbx_description
1 polymer ?
#
loop_
_entity_poly.entity_id
_entity_poly.type
_entity_poly.pdbx_seq_one_letter_code
_entity_poly.pdbx_strand_id
1 'polypeptide(L)'
;MNRLLVLLLSAVDALIAAAVGVAVVLAPLTVFWVVGLGGTADWGALWPAAVRIWQLGHFVPLHVVLGDEYLVAAGIPAQAATFVVSLAPLALATFTAVFAARSGIRAARSGSWPVGVAAGSGVTLLLAAALWATSRTPVAAVYGWQALLLPTLVFAVPALLGALVEAWRGGDDGLVDAVRDRIDGADPRRGHPWVAAVAASARGTGIAVTGLVAVGALLVAVAAIARGGQVVSLFEAAHVDAVGGGVLALGQLAYLPTLIVWGAAFAAGPGFAVGAGTAVSPAGTTLGVVPGLPVLGLVPEGSTPWLFALVLLVVGIGFVAGAAARARLAADGVAASGSDSAPVRLAVLVAVVVLAAAAAALLAACASGAIGPGRLDEVGPAAGPFAFTVGVEVAVGAAIALFSPARSREAAVAPVD
;
A
#
# COMPACT_ATOMS: atom_id res chain seq x y z
N MET A 1 -29.57 -3.30 14.16
CA MET A 1 -29.45 -4.63 13.49
C MET A 1 -29.02 -5.66 14.53
N ASN A 2 -29.46 -6.93 14.44
CA ASN A 2 -29.02 -7.95 15.41
C ASN A 2 -27.50 -8.19 15.25
N ARG A 3 -26.72 -8.19 16.34
CA ARG A 3 -25.25 -8.40 16.34
C ARG A 3 -24.84 -9.65 15.57
N LEU A 4 -25.72 -10.66 15.57
CA LEU A 4 -25.56 -11.90 14.81
C LEU A 4 -25.45 -11.67 13.29
N LEU A 5 -26.23 -10.74 12.72
CA LEU A 5 -26.18 -10.45 11.28
C LEU A 5 -24.86 -9.77 10.88
N VAL A 6 -24.35 -8.85 11.72
CA VAL A 6 -23.07 -8.18 11.49
C VAL A 6 -21.92 -9.19 11.56
N LEU A 7 -21.96 -10.09 12.54
CA LEU A 7 -21.01 -11.18 12.68
C LEU A 7 -20.99 -12.07 11.42
N LEU A 8 -22.15 -12.54 10.97
CA LEU A 8 -22.25 -13.41 9.80
C LEU A 8 -21.79 -12.71 8.52
N LEU A 9 -22.16 -11.45 8.32
CA LEU A 9 -21.77 -10.70 7.12
C LEU A 9 -20.26 -10.48 7.06
N SER A 10 -19.63 -10.06 8.17
CA SER A 10 -18.18 -9.89 8.23
C SER A 10 -17.40 -11.21 8.09
N ALA A 11 -17.96 -12.31 8.60
CA ALA A 11 -17.39 -13.65 8.40
C ALA A 11 -17.44 -14.07 6.91
N VAL A 12 -18.56 -13.84 6.24
CA VAL A 12 -18.70 -14.12 4.80
C VAL A 12 -17.77 -13.25 3.97
N ASP A 13 -17.63 -11.96 4.30
CA ASP A 13 -16.69 -11.06 3.62
C ASP A 13 -15.24 -11.57 3.70
N ALA A 14 -14.81 -12.00 4.89
CA ALA A 14 -13.49 -12.57 5.11
C ALA A 14 -13.27 -13.87 4.32
N LEU A 15 -14.29 -14.74 4.28
CA LEU A 15 -14.27 -15.98 3.49
C LEU A 15 -14.13 -15.68 1.99
N ILE A 16 -14.93 -14.75 1.47
CA ILE A 16 -14.89 -14.37 0.06
C ILE A 16 -13.53 -13.76 -0.29
N ALA A 17 -12.99 -12.86 0.55
CA ALA A 17 -11.69 -12.26 0.31
C ALA A 17 -10.57 -13.31 0.20
N ALA A 18 -10.55 -14.28 1.13
CA ALA A 18 -9.57 -15.37 1.10
C ALA A 18 -9.78 -16.31 -0.11
N ALA A 19 -11.02 -16.75 -0.36
CA ALA A 19 -11.35 -17.66 -1.44
C ALA A 19 -11.02 -17.07 -2.82
N VAL A 20 -11.42 -15.81 -3.06
CA VAL A 20 -11.09 -15.09 -4.30
C VAL A 20 -9.59 -14.88 -4.41
N GLY A 21 -8.91 -14.50 -3.32
CA GLY A 21 -7.46 -14.31 -3.31
C GLY A 21 -6.70 -15.58 -3.73
N VAL A 22 -7.08 -16.75 -3.20
CA VAL A 22 -6.47 -18.03 -3.61
C VAL A 22 -6.87 -18.41 -5.03
N ALA A 23 -8.14 -18.22 -5.41
CA ALA A 23 -8.62 -18.57 -6.75
C ALA A 23 -7.94 -17.75 -7.87
N VAL A 24 -7.68 -16.46 -7.65
CA VAL A 24 -6.97 -15.58 -8.59
C VAL A 24 -5.55 -16.07 -8.87
N VAL A 25 -4.92 -16.75 -7.91
CA VAL A 25 -3.60 -17.36 -8.07
C VAL A 25 -3.70 -18.75 -8.69
N LEU A 26 -4.63 -19.58 -8.19
CA LEU A 26 -4.78 -20.96 -8.63
C LEU A 26 -5.22 -21.06 -10.10
N ALA A 27 -6.10 -20.17 -10.56
CA ALA A 27 -6.61 -20.19 -11.93
C ALA A 27 -5.51 -20.06 -13.01
N PRO A 28 -4.65 -19.02 -13.01
CA PRO A 28 -3.56 -18.92 -13.99
C PRO A 28 -2.54 -20.05 -13.84
N LEU A 29 -2.25 -20.52 -12.61
CA LEU A 29 -1.38 -21.68 -12.40
C LEU A 29 -1.96 -22.96 -13.02
N THR A 30 -3.28 -23.15 -12.93
CA THR A 30 -3.96 -24.31 -13.52
C THR A 30 -3.88 -24.24 -15.05
N VAL A 31 -4.11 -23.07 -15.64
CA VAL A 31 -3.95 -22.87 -17.09
C VAL A 31 -2.51 -23.16 -17.53
N PHE A 32 -1.53 -22.63 -16.80
CA PHE A 32 -0.11 -22.88 -17.05
C PHE A 32 0.23 -24.38 -16.96
N TRP A 33 -0.31 -25.08 -15.98
CA TRP A 33 -0.07 -26.51 -15.81
C TRP A 33 -0.66 -27.34 -16.97
N VAL A 34 -1.91 -27.04 -17.37
CA VAL A 34 -2.59 -27.76 -18.46
C VAL A 34 -1.86 -27.55 -19.78
N VAL A 35 -1.50 -26.30 -20.09
CA VAL A 35 -1.02 -25.94 -21.44
C VAL A 35 0.50 -25.90 -21.54
N GLY A 36 1.20 -25.43 -20.50
CA GLY A 36 2.66 -25.25 -20.51
C GLY A 36 3.46 -26.47 -20.05
N LEU A 37 2.94 -27.26 -19.10
CA LEU A 37 3.64 -28.45 -18.56
C LEU A 37 3.15 -29.77 -19.17
N GLY A 38 2.24 -29.70 -20.15
CA GLY A 38 1.73 -30.86 -20.88
C GLY A 38 1.06 -31.93 -20.01
N GLY A 39 0.57 -31.57 -18.82
CA GLY A 39 -0.05 -32.50 -17.87
C GLY A 39 0.88 -33.55 -17.24
N THR A 40 2.20 -33.43 -17.45
CA THR A 40 3.21 -34.36 -16.91
C THR A 40 3.68 -33.99 -15.51
N ALA A 41 3.54 -32.71 -15.15
CA ALA A 41 3.87 -32.20 -13.83
C ALA A 41 2.86 -32.68 -12.78
N ASP A 42 3.31 -32.84 -11.53
CA ASP A 42 2.44 -33.26 -10.42
C ASP A 42 1.31 -32.25 -10.20
N TRP A 43 0.06 -32.71 -10.40
CA TRP A 43 -1.14 -31.93 -10.11
C TRP A 43 -1.24 -31.55 -8.62
N GLY A 44 -0.74 -32.42 -7.73
CA GLY A 44 -0.72 -32.19 -6.29
C GLY A 44 0.09 -30.96 -5.87
N ALA A 45 1.00 -30.48 -6.72
CA ALA A 45 1.83 -29.31 -6.46
C ALA A 45 1.09 -27.96 -6.65
N LEU A 46 -0.03 -27.93 -7.38
CA LEU A 46 -0.75 -26.69 -7.70
C LEU A 46 -1.35 -26.03 -6.46
N TRP A 47 -1.99 -26.81 -5.60
CA TRP A 47 -2.61 -26.28 -4.38
C TRP A 47 -1.57 -25.68 -3.42
N PRO A 48 -0.48 -26.39 -3.04
CA PRO A 48 0.59 -25.80 -2.26
C PRO A 48 1.18 -24.54 -2.90
N ALA A 49 1.47 -24.55 -4.21
CA ALA A 49 2.04 -23.39 -4.89
C ALA A 49 1.10 -22.16 -4.84
N ALA A 50 -0.19 -22.34 -5.12
CA ALA A 50 -1.17 -21.26 -5.08
C ALA A 50 -1.28 -20.65 -3.68
N VAL A 51 -1.31 -21.48 -2.64
CA VAL A 51 -1.36 -21.02 -1.26
C VAL A 51 -0.07 -20.30 -0.85
N ARG A 52 1.12 -20.76 -1.29
CA ARG A 52 2.38 -20.06 -1.01
C ARG A 52 2.45 -18.68 -1.67
N ILE A 53 2.00 -18.57 -2.92
CA ILE A 53 1.94 -17.27 -3.61
C ILE A 53 0.90 -16.36 -2.94
N TRP A 54 -0.25 -16.89 -2.51
CA TRP A 54 -1.22 -16.13 -1.72
C TRP A 54 -0.63 -15.65 -0.39
N GLN A 55 0.10 -16.50 0.32
CA GLN A 55 0.81 -16.15 1.57
C GLN A 55 1.87 -15.07 1.32
N LEU A 56 2.67 -15.18 0.27
CA LEU A 56 3.62 -14.15 -0.15
C LEU A 56 2.90 -12.81 -0.42
N GLY A 57 1.75 -12.85 -1.09
CA GLY A 57 0.87 -11.71 -1.30
C GLY A 57 0.31 -11.07 -0.02
N HIS A 58 0.43 -11.75 1.12
CA HIS A 58 0.06 -11.27 2.45
C HIS A 58 1.29 -11.11 3.36
N PHE A 59 2.45 -10.80 2.74
CA PHE A 59 3.72 -10.51 3.41
C PHE A 59 4.39 -11.68 4.12
N VAL A 60 3.94 -12.92 3.90
CA VAL A 60 4.57 -14.11 4.51
C VAL A 60 5.84 -14.44 3.73
N PRO A 61 7.04 -14.34 4.35
CA PRO A 61 8.29 -14.68 3.68
C PRO A 61 8.34 -16.16 3.32
N LEU A 62 8.71 -16.45 2.07
CA LEU A 62 8.94 -17.81 1.58
C LEU A 62 10.42 -18.14 1.73
N HIS A 63 10.71 -19.19 2.50
CA HIS A 63 12.04 -19.78 2.57
C HIS A 63 12.15 -20.84 1.49
N VAL A 64 12.87 -20.50 0.42
CA VAL A 64 13.03 -21.35 -0.76
C VAL A 64 14.28 -22.20 -0.58
N VAL A 65 14.14 -23.51 -0.81
CA VAL A 65 15.26 -24.47 -0.86
C VAL A 65 15.18 -25.20 -2.19
N LEU A 66 16.21 -25.01 -3.02
CA LEU A 66 16.37 -25.68 -4.30
C LEU A 66 17.01 -27.05 -4.09
N GLY A 67 16.51 -28.07 -4.77
CA GLY A 67 17.07 -29.43 -4.70
C GLY A 67 18.39 -29.57 -5.47
N ASP A 68 19.27 -30.46 -5.00
CA ASP A 68 20.62 -30.65 -5.56
C ASP A 68 20.61 -30.97 -7.05
N GLU A 69 19.67 -31.80 -7.52
CA GLU A 69 19.51 -32.13 -8.94
C GLU A 69 19.24 -30.87 -9.79
N TYR A 70 18.42 -29.95 -9.29
CA TYR A 70 18.13 -28.69 -9.97
C TYR A 70 19.33 -27.75 -9.95
N LEU A 71 20.07 -27.69 -8.84
CA LEU A 71 21.29 -26.86 -8.75
C LEU A 71 22.33 -27.30 -9.77
N VAL A 72 22.55 -28.61 -9.91
CA VAL A 72 23.47 -29.18 -10.90
C VAL A 72 22.99 -28.88 -12.32
N ALA A 73 21.70 -29.13 -12.61
CA ALA A 73 21.12 -28.91 -13.93
C ALA A 73 21.14 -27.42 -14.35
N ALA A 74 20.85 -26.51 -13.41
CA ALA A 74 20.81 -25.07 -13.65
C ALA A 74 22.17 -24.37 -13.48
N GLY A 75 23.22 -25.09 -13.08
CA GLY A 75 24.54 -24.53 -12.81
C GLY A 75 24.56 -23.52 -11.66
N ILE A 76 23.62 -23.64 -10.71
CA ILE A 76 23.49 -22.71 -9.59
C ILE A 76 24.45 -23.15 -8.48
N PRO A 77 25.30 -22.24 -7.95
CA PRO A 77 26.21 -22.57 -6.87
C PRO A 77 25.43 -22.96 -5.60
N ALA A 78 25.94 -23.93 -4.84
CA ALA A 78 25.27 -24.45 -3.63
C ALA A 78 25.00 -23.36 -2.58
N GLN A 79 25.79 -22.30 -2.55
CA GLN A 79 25.59 -21.16 -1.64
C GLN A 79 24.33 -20.33 -1.98
N ALA A 80 23.81 -20.45 -3.20
CA ALA A 80 22.57 -19.81 -3.65
C ALA A 80 21.35 -20.76 -3.59
N ALA A 81 21.52 -21.96 -3.02
CA ALA A 81 20.45 -22.96 -2.94
C ALA A 81 19.31 -22.58 -1.99
N THR A 82 19.61 -21.78 -0.96
CA THR A 82 18.65 -21.35 0.04
C THR A 82 18.58 -19.83 0.09
N PHE A 83 17.37 -19.29 -0.04
CA PHE A 83 17.13 -17.85 0.01
C PHE A 83 15.70 -17.53 0.41
N VAL A 84 15.44 -16.26 0.72
CA VAL A 84 14.11 -15.78 1.07
C VAL A 84 13.51 -15.03 -0.11
N VAL A 85 12.21 -15.23 -0.33
CA VAL A 85 11.39 -14.37 -1.18
C VAL A 85 10.34 -13.72 -0.29
N SER A 86 10.41 -12.41 -0.14
CA SER A 86 9.51 -11.63 0.73
C SER A 86 8.89 -10.41 0.07
N LEU A 87 9.35 -10.02 -1.14
CA LEU A 87 8.70 -8.97 -1.90
C LEU A 87 7.28 -9.42 -2.28
N ALA A 88 6.27 -8.78 -1.70
CA ALA A 88 4.89 -9.19 -1.87
C ALA A 88 4.29 -8.71 -3.22
N PRO A 89 3.53 -9.55 -3.94
CA PRO A 89 2.63 -9.11 -5.01
C PRO A 89 1.46 -8.33 -4.38
N LEU A 90 1.67 -7.03 -4.17
CA LEU A 90 0.81 -6.18 -3.36
C LEU A 90 -0.64 -6.09 -3.84
N ALA A 91 -0.97 -6.48 -5.08
CA ALA A 91 -2.35 -6.53 -5.53
C ALA A 91 -3.21 -7.46 -4.66
N LEU A 92 -2.65 -8.58 -4.18
CA LEU A 92 -3.35 -9.52 -3.31
C LEU A 92 -3.65 -8.89 -1.93
N ALA A 93 -2.63 -8.31 -1.28
CA ALA A 93 -2.82 -7.57 -0.03
C ALA A 93 -3.79 -6.39 -0.19
N THR A 94 -3.67 -5.63 -1.28
CA THR A 94 -4.51 -4.46 -1.57
C THR A 94 -5.98 -4.88 -1.74
N PHE A 95 -6.23 -5.97 -2.47
CA PHE A 95 -7.56 -6.54 -2.62
C PHE A 95 -8.16 -6.90 -1.26
N THR A 96 -7.45 -7.68 -0.44
CA THR A 96 -7.89 -8.05 0.91
C THR A 96 -8.12 -6.82 1.78
N ALA A 97 -7.21 -5.84 1.76
CA ALA A 97 -7.31 -4.63 2.55
C ALA A 97 -8.53 -3.77 2.18
N VAL A 98 -8.81 -3.60 0.89
CA VAL A 98 -9.98 -2.82 0.42
C VAL A 98 -11.29 -3.52 0.81
N PHE A 99 -11.38 -4.83 0.64
CA PHE A 99 -12.55 -5.61 1.06
C PHE A 99 -12.75 -5.53 2.58
N ALA A 100 -11.67 -5.69 3.35
CA ALA A 100 -11.70 -5.61 4.80
C ALA A 100 -12.13 -4.24 5.30
N ALA A 101 -11.57 -3.15 4.75
CA ALA A 101 -11.97 -1.78 5.09
C ALA A 101 -13.46 -1.52 4.80
N ARG A 102 -13.97 -2.00 3.66
CA ARG A 102 -15.40 -1.92 3.33
C ARG A 102 -16.26 -2.72 4.30
N SER A 103 -15.82 -3.91 4.72
CA SER A 103 -16.51 -4.71 5.73
C SER A 103 -16.57 -3.98 7.08
N GLY A 104 -15.46 -3.40 7.52
CA GLY A 104 -15.38 -2.58 8.73
C GLY A 104 -16.32 -1.37 8.71
N ILE A 105 -16.35 -0.62 7.60
CA ILE A 105 -17.28 0.51 7.39
C ILE A 105 -18.73 0.03 7.52
N ARG A 106 -19.10 -1.09 6.87
CA ARG A 106 -20.45 -1.66 6.98
C ARG A 106 -20.80 -2.08 8.41
N ALA A 107 -19.83 -2.65 9.13
CA ALA A 107 -20.02 -3.05 10.53
C ALA A 107 -20.24 -1.83 11.45
N ALA A 108 -19.53 -0.73 11.21
CA ALA A 108 -19.72 0.54 11.92
C ALA A 108 -21.09 1.16 11.66
N ARG A 109 -21.53 1.24 10.40
CA ARG A 109 -22.89 1.70 10.06
C ARG A 109 -24.01 0.87 10.69
N SER A 110 -23.69 -0.36 11.05
CA SER A 110 -24.62 -1.29 11.70
C SER A 110 -24.63 -1.18 13.23
N GLY A 111 -23.80 -0.31 13.82
CA GLY A 111 -23.71 -0.04 15.27
C GLY A 111 -22.98 -1.11 16.09
N SER A 112 -22.22 -2.02 15.46
CA SER A 112 -21.49 -3.07 16.19
C SER A 112 -20.16 -3.43 15.53
N TRP A 113 -19.37 -2.42 15.19
CA TRP A 113 -18.08 -2.60 14.55
C TRP A 113 -17.09 -3.51 15.29
N PRO A 114 -16.99 -3.55 16.63
CA PRO A 114 -16.03 -4.43 17.29
C PRO A 114 -16.32 -5.91 17.01
N VAL A 115 -17.60 -6.27 16.95
CA VAL A 115 -18.05 -7.64 16.64
C VAL A 115 -17.74 -7.98 15.19
N GLY A 116 -18.03 -7.06 14.25
CA GLY A 116 -17.72 -7.28 12.83
C GLY A 116 -16.23 -7.45 12.55
N VAL A 117 -15.40 -6.58 13.11
CA VAL A 117 -13.93 -6.66 12.97
C VAL A 117 -13.41 -7.96 13.60
N ALA A 118 -13.80 -8.27 14.83
CA ALA A 118 -13.36 -9.50 15.51
C ALA A 118 -13.79 -10.77 14.76
N ALA A 119 -15.03 -10.81 14.25
CA ALA A 119 -15.54 -11.95 13.49
C ALA A 119 -14.78 -12.14 12.17
N GLY A 120 -14.61 -11.07 11.39
CA GLY A 120 -13.87 -11.13 10.13
C GLY A 120 -12.42 -11.55 10.35
N SER A 121 -11.72 -10.94 11.31
CA SER A 121 -10.35 -11.31 11.67
C SER A 121 -10.25 -12.76 12.16
N GLY A 122 -11.20 -13.24 12.98
CA GLY A 122 -11.24 -14.62 13.43
C GLY A 122 -11.41 -15.62 12.29
N VAL A 123 -12.29 -15.32 11.33
CA VAL A 123 -12.48 -16.16 10.13
C VAL A 123 -11.22 -16.15 9.25
N THR A 124 -10.60 -15.00 9.02
CA THR A 124 -9.33 -14.93 8.27
C THR A 124 -8.24 -15.76 8.94
N LEU A 125 -8.13 -15.72 10.28
CA LEU A 125 -7.15 -16.51 11.03
C LEU A 125 -7.39 -18.02 10.85
N LEU A 126 -8.64 -18.47 10.96
CA LEU A 126 -9.01 -19.88 10.78
C LEU A 126 -8.72 -20.36 9.35
N LEU A 127 -9.04 -19.53 8.35
CA LEU A 127 -8.74 -19.83 6.95
C LEU A 127 -7.24 -19.86 6.69
N ALA A 128 -6.48 -18.90 7.19
CA ALA A 128 -5.03 -18.88 7.09
C ALA A 128 -4.39 -20.14 7.71
N ALA A 129 -4.92 -20.59 8.85
CA ALA A 129 -4.49 -21.84 9.49
C ALA A 129 -4.81 -23.08 8.63
N ALA A 130 -6.02 -23.17 8.07
CA ALA A 130 -6.41 -24.27 7.19
C ALA A 130 -5.57 -24.32 5.90
N LEU A 131 -5.34 -23.16 5.28
CA LEU A 131 -4.49 -23.03 4.11
C LEU A 131 -3.05 -23.47 4.43
N TRP A 132 -2.47 -22.97 5.52
CA TRP A 132 -1.13 -23.37 5.95
C TRP A 132 -1.00 -24.88 6.23
N ALA A 133 -2.01 -25.47 6.88
CA ALA A 133 -2.02 -26.90 7.21
C ALA A 133 -2.09 -27.80 5.95
N THR A 134 -2.76 -27.34 4.90
CA THR A 134 -3.00 -28.11 3.67
C THR A 134 -1.99 -27.85 2.54
N SER A 135 -1.11 -26.86 2.69
CA SER A 135 -0.20 -26.38 1.63
C SER A 135 1.27 -26.73 1.84
N ARG A 136 1.59 -27.82 2.55
CA ARG A 136 2.98 -28.23 2.79
C ARG A 136 3.68 -28.55 1.47
N THR A 137 4.90 -28.05 1.29
CA THR A 137 5.74 -28.29 0.11
C THR A 137 7.21 -28.28 0.54
N PRO A 138 8.07 -29.14 -0.04
CA PRO A 138 9.49 -29.18 0.28
C PRO A 138 10.27 -27.97 -0.28
N VAL A 139 9.73 -27.27 -1.28
CA VAL A 139 10.44 -26.21 -2.01
C VAL A 139 10.32 -24.85 -1.33
N ALA A 140 9.13 -24.51 -0.83
CA ALA A 140 8.82 -23.19 -0.27
C ALA A 140 8.18 -23.33 1.12
N ALA A 141 9.02 -23.22 2.15
CA ALA A 141 8.59 -23.28 3.54
C ALA A 141 8.22 -21.89 4.07
N VAL A 142 7.35 -21.85 5.07
CA VAL A 142 6.98 -20.63 5.81
C VAL A 142 6.89 -20.96 7.29
N TYR A 143 7.16 -19.98 8.15
CA TYR A 143 6.90 -20.13 9.57
C TYR A 143 5.40 -20.08 9.86
N GLY A 144 4.88 -21.04 10.64
CA GLY A 144 3.45 -21.15 10.93
C GLY A 144 2.86 -19.88 11.55
N TRP A 145 3.56 -19.27 12.52
CA TRP A 145 3.08 -18.05 13.15
C TRP A 145 2.95 -16.88 12.14
N GLN A 146 3.85 -16.78 11.14
CA GLN A 146 3.76 -15.77 10.09
C GLN A 146 2.60 -16.05 9.14
N ALA A 147 2.43 -17.31 8.75
CA ALA A 147 1.36 -17.76 7.87
C ALA A 147 -0.03 -17.50 8.44
N LEU A 148 -0.18 -17.47 9.77
CA LEU A 148 -1.43 -17.15 10.45
C LEU A 148 -1.56 -15.64 10.72
N LEU A 149 -0.52 -15.02 11.29
CA LEU A 149 -0.59 -13.64 11.78
C LEU A 149 -0.67 -12.63 10.64
N LEU A 150 0.18 -12.74 9.61
CA LEU A 150 0.32 -11.70 8.60
C LEU A 150 -0.94 -11.56 7.71
N PRO A 151 -1.53 -12.64 7.16
CA PRO A 151 -2.80 -12.52 6.44
C PRO A 151 -3.93 -11.98 7.32
N THR A 152 -3.94 -12.35 8.60
CA THR A 152 -4.91 -11.84 9.57
C THR A 152 -4.74 -10.35 9.79
N LEU A 153 -3.50 -9.84 9.90
CA LEU A 153 -3.23 -8.41 10.05
C LEU A 153 -3.61 -7.61 8.79
N VAL A 154 -3.33 -8.15 7.59
CA VAL A 154 -3.71 -7.54 6.30
C VAL A 154 -5.23 -7.37 6.19
N PHE A 155 -6.02 -8.22 6.84
CA PHE A 155 -7.47 -8.05 6.95
C PHE A 155 -7.87 -7.15 8.15
N ALA A 156 -7.36 -7.46 9.34
CA ALA A 156 -7.79 -6.84 10.60
C ALA A 156 -7.52 -5.34 10.66
N VAL A 157 -6.33 -4.90 10.22
CA VAL A 157 -5.93 -3.49 10.30
C VAL A 157 -6.80 -2.61 9.40
N PRO A 158 -7.00 -2.91 8.10
CA PRO A 158 -7.89 -2.12 7.27
C PRO A 158 -9.36 -2.19 7.71
N ALA A 159 -9.84 -3.35 8.19
CA ALA A 159 -11.19 -3.46 8.75
C ALA A 159 -11.39 -2.55 9.96
N LEU A 160 -10.43 -2.56 10.89
CA LEU A 160 -10.46 -1.69 12.06
C LEU A 160 -10.40 -0.20 11.66
N LEU A 161 -9.47 0.17 10.78
CA LEU A 161 -9.35 1.55 10.30
C LEU A 161 -10.63 2.02 9.60
N GLY A 162 -11.22 1.18 8.74
CA GLY A 162 -12.49 1.49 8.08
C GLY A 162 -13.64 1.68 9.07
N ALA A 163 -13.73 0.82 10.08
CA ALA A 163 -14.70 0.94 11.16
C ALA A 163 -14.51 2.23 11.97
N LEU A 164 -13.28 2.53 12.40
CA LEU A 164 -12.96 3.72 13.20
C LEU A 164 -13.21 5.02 12.43
N VAL A 165 -12.86 5.06 11.14
CA VAL A 165 -13.11 6.24 10.29
C VAL A 165 -14.61 6.49 10.11
N GLU A 166 -15.40 5.44 9.94
CA GLU A 166 -16.86 5.57 9.83
C GLU A 166 -17.50 5.96 11.17
N ALA A 167 -17.09 5.33 12.27
CA ALA A 167 -17.51 5.68 13.63
C ALA A 167 -17.19 7.16 13.96
N TRP A 168 -16.00 7.64 13.59
CA TRP A 168 -15.61 9.05 13.78
C TRP A 168 -16.47 10.03 12.97
N ARG A 169 -16.95 9.63 11.79
CA ARG A 169 -17.76 10.48 10.91
C ARG A 169 -19.24 10.48 11.27
N GLY A 170 -19.78 9.31 11.58
CA GLY A 170 -21.21 9.09 11.81
C GLY A 170 -21.66 9.10 13.27
N GLY A 171 -20.71 9.01 14.22
CA GLY A 171 -20.99 8.70 15.61
C GLY A 171 -21.16 7.18 15.81
N ASP A 172 -20.81 6.69 17.00
CA ASP A 172 -21.00 5.30 17.39
C ASP A 172 -21.74 5.11 18.72
N ASP A 173 -22.17 6.22 19.36
CA ASP A 173 -22.76 6.29 20.70
C ASP A 173 -21.94 5.50 21.73
N GLY A 174 -20.63 5.41 21.50
CA GLY A 174 -19.77 4.41 22.12
C GLY A 174 -18.37 4.94 22.40
N LEU A 175 -17.37 4.12 22.09
CA LEU A 175 -15.97 4.39 22.43
C LEU A 175 -15.43 5.60 21.67
N VAL A 176 -15.81 5.77 20.41
CA VAL A 176 -15.29 6.85 19.57
C VAL A 176 -15.88 8.18 19.99
N ASP A 177 -17.19 8.22 20.28
CA ASP A 177 -17.83 9.43 20.79
C ASP A 177 -17.31 9.82 22.19
N ALA A 178 -17.06 8.84 23.08
CA ALA A 178 -16.44 9.12 24.38
C ALA A 178 -15.03 9.73 24.27
N VAL A 179 -14.25 9.33 23.25
CA VAL A 179 -12.93 9.94 22.96
C VAL A 179 -13.10 11.35 22.40
N ARG A 180 -14.08 11.56 21.53
CA ARG A 180 -14.40 12.88 20.97
C ARG A 180 -14.78 13.88 22.07
N ASP A 181 -15.65 13.47 22.99
CA ASP A 181 -16.07 14.27 24.15
C ASP A 181 -14.88 14.62 25.06
N ARG A 182 -13.93 13.69 25.21
CA ARG A 182 -12.71 13.92 26.01
C ARG A 182 -11.75 14.91 25.37
N ILE A 183 -11.65 14.91 24.04
CA ILE A 183 -10.79 15.84 23.28
C ILE A 183 -11.33 17.27 23.37
N ASP A 184 -12.65 17.43 23.31
CA ASP A 184 -13.28 18.76 23.32
C ASP A 184 -13.45 19.34 24.73
N GLY A 185 -13.52 18.48 25.76
CA GLY A 185 -13.84 18.91 27.12
C GLY A 185 -15.31 19.32 27.26
N ALA A 186 -15.81 19.32 28.50
CA ALA A 186 -17.25 19.49 28.77
C ALA A 186 -17.79 20.92 28.60
N ASP A 187 -17.09 21.84 27.92
CA ASP A 187 -17.47 23.26 27.82
C ASP A 187 -17.97 23.63 26.40
N PRO A 188 -19.29 23.69 26.18
CA PRO A 188 -19.89 23.95 24.87
C PRO A 188 -19.59 25.35 24.29
N ARG A 189 -18.99 26.25 25.09
CA ARG A 189 -18.80 27.67 24.72
C ARG A 189 -17.51 27.97 23.97
N ARG A 190 -16.54 27.04 23.92
CA ARG A 190 -15.21 27.27 23.31
C ARG A 190 -15.09 26.89 21.83
N GLY A 191 -16.15 26.38 21.20
CA GLY A 191 -16.07 25.76 19.87
C GLY A 191 -15.31 24.43 19.91
N HIS A 192 -15.31 23.68 18.81
CA HIS A 192 -14.67 22.35 18.71
C HIS A 192 -13.42 22.36 17.81
N PRO A 193 -12.40 23.20 18.09
CA PRO A 193 -11.27 23.40 17.18
C PRO A 193 -10.38 22.16 17.05
N TRP A 194 -10.30 21.32 18.08
CA TRP A 194 -9.41 20.14 18.10
C TRP A 194 -10.03 18.94 17.38
N VAL A 195 -11.33 18.71 17.49
CA VAL A 195 -12.02 17.73 16.64
C VAL A 195 -11.99 18.14 15.16
N ALA A 196 -12.16 19.44 14.88
CA ALA A 196 -11.96 19.98 13.54
C ALA A 196 -10.52 19.75 13.04
N ALA A 197 -9.52 19.89 13.92
CA ALA A 197 -8.12 19.59 13.59
C ALA A 197 -7.90 18.12 13.23
N VAL A 198 -8.50 17.18 13.96
CA VAL A 198 -8.41 15.74 13.63
C VAL A 198 -9.04 15.46 12.26
N ALA A 199 -10.24 15.97 12.00
CA ALA A 199 -10.92 15.79 10.72
C ALA A 199 -10.14 16.44 9.55
N ALA A 200 -9.60 17.64 9.76
CA ALA A 200 -8.77 18.34 8.78
C ALA A 200 -7.45 17.60 8.51
N SER A 201 -6.80 17.07 9.55
CA SER A 201 -5.58 16.27 9.45
C SER A 201 -5.84 14.98 8.68
N ALA A 202 -6.90 14.24 9.03
CA ALA A 202 -7.28 13.02 8.32
C ALA A 202 -7.57 13.28 6.83
N ARG A 203 -8.27 14.38 6.51
CA ARG A 203 -8.52 14.77 5.11
C ARG A 203 -7.24 15.15 4.38
N GLY A 204 -6.38 15.95 5.00
CA GLY A 204 -5.09 16.37 4.46
C GLY A 204 -4.18 15.17 4.19
N THR A 205 -3.99 14.29 5.17
CA THR A 205 -3.22 13.05 5.03
C THR A 205 -3.81 12.15 3.94
N GLY A 206 -5.13 11.98 3.90
CA GLY A 206 -5.78 11.18 2.85
C GLY A 206 -5.48 11.70 1.45
N ILE A 207 -5.51 13.03 1.25
CA ILE A 207 -5.12 13.66 -0.02
C ILE A 207 -3.63 13.49 -0.30
N ALA A 208 -2.77 13.62 0.71
CA ALA A 208 -1.34 13.48 0.55
C ALA A 208 -0.96 12.06 0.10
N VAL A 209 -1.49 11.04 0.77
CA VAL A 209 -1.23 9.63 0.46
C VAL A 209 -1.82 9.23 -0.90
N THR A 210 -3.07 9.61 -1.18
CA THR A 210 -3.70 9.31 -2.48
C THR A 210 -3.00 10.03 -3.63
N GLY A 211 -2.58 11.28 -3.43
CA GLY A 211 -1.77 12.03 -4.39
C GLY A 211 -0.43 11.37 -4.67
N LEU A 212 0.27 10.91 -3.62
CA LEU A 212 1.54 10.21 -3.76
C LEU A 212 1.40 8.91 -4.58
N VAL A 213 0.37 8.11 -4.28
CA VAL A 213 0.02 6.90 -5.05
C VAL A 213 -0.33 7.26 -6.50
N ALA A 214 -1.07 8.35 -6.73
CA ALA A 214 -1.43 8.80 -8.07
C ALA A 214 -0.21 9.24 -8.90
N VAL A 215 0.76 9.94 -8.28
CA VAL A 215 2.02 10.30 -8.95
C VAL A 215 2.84 9.06 -9.28
N GLY A 216 2.94 8.10 -8.35
CA GLY A 216 3.58 6.82 -8.62
C GLY A 216 2.94 6.06 -9.78
N ALA A 217 1.61 6.01 -9.81
CA ALA A 217 0.86 5.38 -10.90
C ALA A 217 1.04 6.09 -12.24
N LEU A 218 1.04 7.43 -12.22
CA LEU A 218 1.32 8.23 -13.41
C LEU A 218 2.71 7.93 -13.97
N LEU A 219 3.74 7.85 -13.10
CA LEU A 219 5.10 7.54 -13.54
C LEU A 219 5.24 6.13 -14.09
N VAL A 220 4.61 5.13 -13.47
CA VAL A 220 4.59 3.77 -14.00
C VAL A 220 3.90 3.73 -15.38
N ALA A 221 2.78 4.45 -15.55
CA ALA A 221 2.09 4.54 -16.82
C ALA A 221 2.95 5.21 -17.91
N VAL A 222 3.60 6.34 -17.58
CA VAL A 222 4.53 7.03 -18.48
C VAL A 222 5.71 6.13 -18.85
N ALA A 223 6.29 5.42 -17.88
CA ALA A 223 7.38 4.48 -18.12
C ALA A 223 6.94 3.32 -19.01
N ALA A 224 5.74 2.77 -18.81
CA ALA A 224 5.20 1.70 -19.64
C ALA A 224 4.99 2.11 -21.10
N ILE A 225 4.55 3.36 -21.33
CA ILE A 225 4.41 3.91 -22.69
C ILE A 225 5.78 4.17 -23.30
N ALA A 226 6.68 4.84 -22.58
CA ALA A 226 7.99 5.25 -23.09
C ALA A 226 8.95 4.08 -23.28
N ARG A 227 8.82 3.01 -22.47
CA ARG A 227 9.74 1.87 -22.44
C ARG A 227 9.10 0.52 -22.74
N GLY A 228 7.92 0.53 -23.36
CA GLY A 228 7.22 -0.71 -23.75
C GLY A 228 8.07 -1.61 -24.65
N GLY A 229 8.91 -1.03 -25.52
CA GLY A 229 9.82 -1.78 -26.38
C GLY A 229 10.85 -2.61 -25.61
N GLN A 230 11.40 -2.10 -24.50
CA GLN A 230 12.34 -2.83 -23.64
C GLN A 230 11.64 -3.95 -22.86
N VAL A 231 10.38 -3.74 -22.45
CA VAL A 231 9.58 -4.79 -21.83
C VAL A 231 9.34 -5.93 -22.84
N VAL A 232 8.99 -5.60 -24.09
CA VAL A 232 8.79 -6.60 -25.16
C VAL A 232 10.08 -7.35 -25.47
N SER A 233 11.22 -6.67 -25.60
CA SER A 233 12.49 -7.34 -25.89
C SER A 233 12.93 -8.30 -24.78
N LEU A 234 12.60 -8.01 -23.52
CA LEU A 234 12.83 -8.93 -22.41
C LEU A 234 11.88 -10.14 -22.44
N PHE A 235 10.63 -9.96 -22.87
CA PHE A 235 9.72 -11.09 -23.12
C PHE A 235 10.24 -12.00 -24.25
N GLU A 236 10.74 -11.41 -25.34
CA GLU A 236 11.33 -12.15 -26.46
C GLU A 236 12.61 -12.88 -26.05
N ALA A 237 13.50 -12.21 -25.31
CA ALA A 237 14.75 -12.79 -24.81
C ALA A 237 14.51 -13.94 -23.82
N ALA A 238 13.39 -13.90 -23.08
CA ALA A 238 12.98 -14.98 -22.19
C ALA A 238 12.41 -16.21 -22.95
N HIS A 239 12.24 -16.13 -24.27
CA HIS A 239 11.73 -17.21 -25.13
C HIS A 239 10.43 -17.84 -24.62
N VAL A 240 9.55 -17.03 -24.04
CA VAL A 240 8.31 -17.48 -23.44
C VAL A 240 7.24 -17.66 -24.53
N ASP A 241 6.52 -18.77 -24.47
CA ASP A 241 5.35 -18.98 -25.33
C ASP A 241 4.19 -18.04 -24.95
N ALA A 242 3.13 -18.02 -25.76
CA ALA A 242 2.00 -17.11 -25.54
C ALA A 242 1.32 -17.32 -24.17
N VAL A 243 1.24 -18.57 -23.70
CA VAL A 243 0.61 -18.89 -22.41
C VAL A 243 1.50 -18.48 -21.24
N GLY A 244 2.78 -18.83 -21.26
CA GLY A 244 3.73 -18.39 -20.25
C GLY A 244 3.87 -16.86 -20.23
N GLY A 245 3.83 -16.20 -21.39
CA GLY A 245 3.80 -14.75 -21.50
C GLY A 245 2.57 -14.15 -20.81
N GLY A 246 1.39 -14.74 -21.00
CA GLY A 246 0.16 -14.33 -20.30
C GLY A 246 0.25 -14.52 -18.78
N VAL A 247 0.79 -15.65 -18.31
CA VAL A 247 0.97 -15.93 -16.87
C VAL A 247 1.95 -14.96 -16.23
N LEU A 248 3.07 -14.67 -16.92
CA LEU A 248 4.05 -13.67 -16.48
C LEU A 248 3.44 -12.27 -16.45
N ALA A 249 2.64 -11.89 -17.44
CA ALA A 249 1.95 -10.61 -17.46
C ALA A 249 0.96 -10.48 -16.28
N LEU A 250 0.19 -11.54 -15.97
CA LEU A 250 -0.69 -11.57 -14.79
C LEU A 250 0.12 -11.48 -13.49
N GLY A 251 1.26 -12.16 -13.41
CA GLY A 251 2.18 -12.05 -12.28
C GLY A 251 2.70 -10.63 -12.10
N GLN A 252 3.12 -9.96 -13.17
CA GLN A 252 3.59 -8.57 -13.14
C GLN A 252 2.47 -7.59 -12.75
N LEU A 253 1.24 -7.81 -13.22
CA LEU A 253 0.08 -7.03 -12.78
C LEU A 253 -0.17 -7.18 -11.27
N ALA A 254 0.11 -8.35 -10.69
CA ALA A 254 0.00 -8.55 -9.25
C ALA A 254 1.03 -7.71 -8.46
N TYR A 255 2.16 -7.35 -9.06
CA TYR A 255 3.16 -6.42 -8.52
C TYR A 255 2.92 -4.96 -8.88
N LEU A 256 1.87 -4.62 -9.64
CA LEU A 256 1.62 -3.24 -10.07
C LEU A 256 1.56 -2.25 -8.88
N PRO A 257 0.91 -2.55 -7.74
CA PRO A 257 0.94 -1.62 -6.60
C PRO A 257 2.34 -1.44 -6.00
N THR A 258 3.18 -2.47 -6.07
CA THR A 258 4.61 -2.40 -5.66
C THR A 258 5.36 -1.41 -6.55
N LEU A 259 5.18 -1.51 -7.87
CA LEU A 259 5.79 -0.59 -8.83
C LEU A 259 5.29 0.85 -8.66
N ILE A 260 4.02 1.03 -8.30
CA ILE A 260 3.45 2.36 -8.01
C ILE A 260 4.18 3.01 -6.83
N VAL A 261 4.45 2.25 -5.76
CA VAL A 261 5.23 2.77 -4.62
C VAL A 261 6.67 3.07 -5.03
N TRP A 262 7.28 2.26 -5.89
CA TRP A 262 8.62 2.53 -6.42
C TRP A 262 8.65 3.81 -7.27
N GLY A 263 7.62 4.02 -8.10
CA GLY A 263 7.43 5.26 -8.86
C GLY A 263 7.25 6.47 -7.94
N ALA A 264 6.48 6.33 -6.85
CA ALA A 264 6.32 7.39 -5.87
C ALA A 264 7.65 7.73 -5.15
N ALA A 265 8.44 6.72 -4.80
CA ALA A 265 9.76 6.90 -4.20
C ALA A 265 10.76 7.55 -5.18
N PHE A 266 10.66 7.22 -6.47
CA PHE A 266 11.40 7.89 -7.54
C PHE A 266 10.98 9.36 -7.64
N ALA A 267 9.68 9.67 -7.64
CA ALA A 267 9.18 11.05 -7.71
C ALA A 267 9.65 11.92 -6.54
N ALA A 268 9.66 11.35 -5.33
CA ALA A 268 10.07 12.01 -4.10
C ALA A 268 11.59 12.17 -3.97
N GLY A 269 12.39 11.63 -4.90
CA GLY A 269 13.85 11.80 -4.95
C GLY A 269 14.69 10.56 -4.59
N PRO A 270 14.52 9.91 -3.42
CA PRO A 270 15.38 8.81 -2.98
C PRO A 270 15.37 7.59 -3.90
N GLY A 271 14.28 7.35 -4.62
CA GLY A 271 14.18 6.23 -5.54
C GLY A 271 14.07 4.88 -4.84
N PHE A 272 14.55 3.84 -5.52
CA PHE A 272 14.49 2.46 -5.05
C PHE A 272 15.72 1.66 -5.49
N ALA A 273 15.97 0.54 -4.81
CA ALA A 273 17.04 -0.40 -5.16
C ALA A 273 16.48 -1.62 -5.89
N VAL A 274 17.22 -2.15 -6.86
CA VAL A 274 17.01 -3.45 -7.49
C VAL A 274 18.22 -4.32 -7.16
N GLY A 275 18.40 -4.57 -5.86
CA GLY A 275 19.51 -5.29 -5.26
C GLY A 275 20.46 -4.39 -4.48
N ALA A 276 21.18 -4.99 -3.53
CA ALA A 276 22.11 -4.31 -2.64
C ALA A 276 23.15 -3.49 -3.42
N GLY A 277 23.36 -2.25 -2.98
CA GLY A 277 24.29 -1.29 -3.60
C GLY A 277 23.86 -0.76 -4.97
N THR A 278 22.57 -0.83 -5.31
CA THR A 278 21.99 -0.21 -6.51
C THR A 278 21.07 0.95 -6.12
N ALA A 279 20.87 1.91 -7.02
CA ALA A 279 19.93 3.00 -6.83
C ALA A 279 19.32 3.42 -8.16
N VAL A 280 18.00 3.53 -8.22
CA VAL A 280 17.25 4.08 -9.34
C VAL A 280 16.56 5.35 -8.84
N SER A 281 17.08 6.52 -9.22
CA SER A 281 16.59 7.82 -8.74
C SER A 281 16.61 8.88 -9.86
N PRO A 282 15.88 9.99 -9.72
CA PRO A 282 15.99 11.15 -10.61
C PRO A 282 17.42 11.67 -10.77
N ALA A 283 18.25 11.53 -9.72
CA ALA A 283 19.64 11.98 -9.71
C ALA A 283 20.59 11.07 -10.51
N GLY A 284 20.17 9.82 -10.77
CA GLY A 284 20.98 8.84 -11.46
C GLY A 284 20.47 7.41 -11.23
N THR A 285 20.84 6.55 -12.18
CA THR A 285 20.59 5.10 -12.10
C THR A 285 21.93 4.36 -12.05
N THR A 286 22.16 3.63 -10.96
CA THR A 286 23.28 2.70 -10.80
C THR A 286 22.73 1.30 -10.56
N LEU A 287 22.86 0.43 -11.57
CA LEU A 287 22.37 -0.94 -11.52
C LEU A 287 23.53 -1.93 -11.49
N GLY A 288 23.31 -3.05 -10.81
CA GLY A 288 24.16 -4.23 -10.91
C GLY A 288 23.69 -5.14 -12.04
N VAL A 289 23.96 -6.45 -11.91
CA VAL A 289 23.31 -7.45 -12.77
C VAL A 289 21.83 -7.49 -12.40
N VAL A 290 20.97 -7.07 -13.33
CA VAL A 290 19.52 -7.01 -13.13
C VAL A 290 18.90 -8.31 -13.66
N PRO A 291 17.94 -8.93 -12.93
CA PRO A 291 17.19 -10.08 -13.44
C PRO A 291 16.50 -9.77 -14.78
N GLY A 292 16.43 -10.75 -15.68
CA GLY A 292 15.72 -10.64 -16.96
C GLY A 292 14.19 -10.60 -16.85
N LEU A 293 13.64 -10.04 -15.76
CA LEU A 293 12.19 -9.90 -15.56
C LEU A 293 11.66 -8.78 -16.47
N PRO A 294 10.69 -9.04 -17.37
CA PRO A 294 10.28 -8.04 -18.36
C PRO A 294 9.83 -6.70 -17.77
N VAL A 295 9.18 -6.71 -16.60
CA VAL A 295 8.75 -5.50 -15.89
C VAL A 295 9.90 -4.57 -15.48
N LEU A 296 11.12 -5.09 -15.32
CA LEU A 296 12.31 -4.28 -15.04
C LEU A 296 12.77 -3.51 -16.27
N GLY A 297 12.23 -3.82 -17.47
CA GLY A 297 12.31 -2.97 -18.65
C GLY A 297 11.66 -1.59 -18.47
N LEU A 298 10.98 -1.32 -17.36
CA LEU A 298 10.50 0.02 -17.01
C LEU A 298 11.58 0.91 -16.35
N VAL A 299 12.67 0.32 -15.84
CA VAL A 299 13.68 1.03 -15.04
C VAL A 299 14.52 1.97 -15.90
N PRO A 300 14.49 3.30 -15.68
CA PRO A 300 15.20 4.25 -16.53
C PRO A 300 16.71 4.04 -16.53
N GLU A 301 17.34 3.99 -17.71
CA GLU A 301 18.79 3.78 -17.88
C GLU A 301 19.62 5.08 -17.78
N GLY A 302 18.99 6.24 -17.91
CA GLY A 302 19.64 7.54 -17.86
C GLY A 302 18.83 8.56 -17.07
N SER A 303 19.53 9.54 -16.50
CA SER A 303 18.95 10.66 -15.78
C SER A 303 19.05 11.96 -16.59
N THR A 304 18.08 12.85 -16.41
CA THR A 304 18.12 14.22 -16.92
C THR A 304 17.80 15.18 -15.78
N PRO A 305 18.42 16.39 -15.73
CA PRO A 305 18.14 17.38 -14.69
C PRO A 305 16.64 17.72 -14.54
N TRP A 306 15.87 17.58 -15.61
CA TRP A 306 14.41 17.81 -15.58
C TRP A 306 13.65 16.84 -14.67
N LEU A 307 14.20 15.66 -14.35
CA LEU A 307 13.55 14.71 -13.43
C LEU A 307 13.44 15.26 -12.00
N PHE A 308 14.28 16.22 -11.61
CA PHE A 308 14.13 16.90 -10.32
C PHE A 308 12.84 17.73 -10.23
N ALA A 309 12.20 18.06 -11.37
CA ALA A 309 10.89 18.72 -11.36
C ALA A 309 9.78 17.82 -10.78
N LEU A 310 9.99 16.50 -10.67
CA LEU A 310 9.04 15.58 -10.04
C LEU A 310 8.80 15.92 -8.55
N VAL A 311 9.79 16.49 -7.87
CA VAL A 311 9.66 16.99 -6.49
C VAL A 311 8.54 18.04 -6.38
N LEU A 312 8.36 18.86 -7.42
CA LEU A 312 7.28 19.87 -7.44
C LEU A 312 5.89 19.24 -7.46
N LEU A 313 5.74 18.01 -7.98
CA LEU A 313 4.47 17.29 -7.94
C LEU A 313 4.12 16.90 -6.51
N VAL A 314 5.09 16.38 -5.74
CA VAL A 314 4.87 15.99 -4.33
C VAL A 314 4.64 17.22 -3.45
N VAL A 315 5.39 18.30 -3.67
CA VAL A 315 5.13 19.61 -3.03
C VAL A 315 3.72 20.12 -3.39
N GLY A 316 3.32 20.00 -4.66
CA GLY A 316 1.97 20.34 -5.12
C GLY A 316 0.87 19.54 -4.42
N ILE A 317 1.10 18.24 -4.21
CA ILE A 317 0.20 17.39 -3.40
C ILE A 317 0.12 17.89 -1.96
N GLY A 318 1.26 18.25 -1.36
CA GLY A 318 1.29 18.89 -0.03
C GLY A 318 0.45 20.16 0.01
N PHE A 319 0.54 21.00 -1.02
CA PHE A 319 -0.26 22.21 -1.14
C PHE A 319 -1.76 21.90 -1.21
N VAL A 320 -2.19 20.95 -2.04
CA VAL A 320 -3.60 20.54 -2.14
C VAL A 320 -4.09 19.95 -0.80
N ALA A 321 -3.27 19.15 -0.13
CA ALA A 321 -3.56 18.59 1.19
C ALA A 321 -3.75 19.70 2.24
N GLY A 322 -2.84 20.67 2.30
CA GLY A 322 -2.94 21.81 3.21
C GLY A 322 -4.13 22.72 2.89
N ALA A 323 -4.43 22.94 1.60
CA ALA A 323 -5.58 23.74 1.17
C ALA A 323 -6.92 23.08 1.55
N ALA A 324 -7.02 21.75 1.39
CA ALA A 324 -8.19 21.00 1.79
C ALA A 324 -8.37 20.91 3.31
N ALA A 325 -7.26 20.79 4.06
CA ALA A 325 -7.25 20.83 5.51
C ALA A 325 -7.70 22.22 6.01
N ARG A 326 -7.17 23.30 5.42
CA ARG A 326 -7.60 24.68 5.69
C ARG A 326 -9.09 24.88 5.40
N ALA A 327 -9.57 24.42 4.24
CA ALA A 327 -10.98 24.52 3.87
C ALA A 327 -11.88 23.76 4.84
N ARG A 328 -11.40 22.63 5.39
CA ARG A 328 -12.13 21.86 6.41
C ARG A 328 -12.19 22.60 7.74
N LEU A 329 -11.08 23.16 8.20
CA LEU A 329 -11.05 23.99 9.42
C LEU A 329 -12.01 25.19 9.32
N ALA A 330 -12.03 25.85 8.15
CA ALA A 330 -12.94 26.97 7.91
C ALA A 330 -14.42 26.54 7.91
N ALA A 331 -14.74 25.36 7.34
CA ALA A 331 -16.09 24.81 7.37
C ALA A 331 -16.58 24.47 8.78
N ASP A 332 -15.65 24.08 9.67
CA ASP A 332 -15.92 23.78 11.08
C ASP A 332 -15.80 25.02 11.99
N GLY A 333 -15.78 26.24 11.42
CA GLY A 333 -15.85 27.51 12.15
C GLY A 333 -14.54 28.03 12.74
N VAL A 334 -13.40 27.40 12.43
CA VAL A 334 -12.08 27.86 12.89
C VAL A 334 -11.63 29.05 12.04
N ALA A 335 -11.63 30.25 12.64
CA ALA A 335 -11.32 31.50 11.95
C ALA A 335 -9.93 31.50 11.28
N ALA A 336 -9.86 31.97 10.03
CA ALA A 336 -8.63 32.03 9.25
C ALA A 336 -7.60 33.04 9.77
N SER A 337 -8.07 34.06 10.51
CA SER A 337 -7.27 35.16 11.04
C SER A 337 -7.61 35.37 12.52
N GLY A 338 -6.62 35.12 13.38
CA GLY A 338 -6.71 35.27 14.84
C GLY A 338 -5.51 34.61 15.51
N SER A 339 -4.99 35.22 16.58
CA SER A 339 -3.89 34.65 17.41
C SER A 339 -4.19 33.20 17.82
N ASP A 340 -5.46 32.92 18.10
CA ASP A 340 -5.90 31.68 18.72
C ASP A 340 -6.03 30.50 17.75
N SER A 341 -6.01 30.74 16.42
CA SER A 341 -6.10 29.67 15.41
C SER A 341 -4.75 29.19 14.87
N ALA A 342 -3.67 29.93 15.15
CA ALA A 342 -2.30 29.54 14.83
C ALA A 342 -1.88 28.17 15.41
N PRO A 343 -2.11 27.86 16.71
CA PRO A 343 -1.70 26.57 17.28
C PRO A 343 -2.46 25.39 16.65
N VAL A 344 -3.75 25.56 16.33
CA VAL A 344 -4.56 24.52 15.69
C VAL A 344 -4.05 24.23 14.28
N ARG A 345 -3.76 25.27 13.49
CA ARG A 345 -3.22 25.13 12.14
C ARG A 345 -1.82 24.53 12.12
N LEU A 346 -0.99 24.85 13.12
CA LEU A 346 0.31 24.22 13.32
C LEU A 346 0.15 22.74 13.68
N ALA A 347 -0.77 22.40 14.59
CA ALA A 347 -1.05 21.01 14.94
C ALA A 347 -1.52 20.19 13.72
N VAL A 348 -2.40 20.75 12.89
CA VAL A 348 -2.83 20.11 11.63
C VAL A 348 -1.66 19.93 10.66
N LEU A 349 -0.80 20.95 10.49
CA LEU A 349 0.39 20.83 9.65
C LEU A 349 1.28 19.68 10.13
N VAL A 350 1.62 19.66 11.42
CA VAL A 350 2.47 18.61 12.01
C VAL A 350 1.83 17.23 11.82
N ALA A 351 0.53 17.10 12.10
CA ALA A 351 -0.19 15.83 11.94
C ALA A 351 -0.17 15.36 10.48
N VAL A 352 -0.47 16.24 9.51
CA VAL A 352 -0.45 15.88 8.08
C VAL A 352 0.95 15.43 7.65
N VAL A 353 1.99 16.15 8.05
CA VAL A 353 3.40 15.84 7.71
C VAL A 353 3.83 14.51 8.30
N VAL A 354 3.62 14.31 9.61
CA VAL A 354 4.03 13.08 10.30
C VAL A 354 3.26 11.88 9.76
N LEU A 355 1.95 12.00 9.56
CA LEU A 355 1.15 10.90 9.04
C LEU A 355 1.45 10.59 7.56
N ALA A 356 1.76 11.60 6.73
CA ALA A 356 2.19 11.37 5.35
C ALA A 356 3.56 10.68 5.29
N ALA A 357 4.52 11.11 6.11
CA ALA A 357 5.83 10.46 6.23
C ALA A 357 5.70 9.01 6.75
N ALA A 358 4.87 8.78 7.78
CA ALA A 358 4.60 7.44 8.30
C ALA A 358 3.92 6.54 7.27
N ALA A 359 2.98 7.09 6.48
CA ALA A 359 2.35 6.35 5.38
C ALA A 359 3.37 6.02 4.27
N ALA A 360 4.26 6.93 3.91
CA ALA A 360 5.35 6.67 2.96
C ALA A 360 6.30 5.59 3.47
N ALA A 361 6.68 5.62 4.77
CA ALA A 361 7.47 4.57 5.40
C ALA A 361 6.78 3.20 5.34
N LEU A 362 5.47 3.16 5.64
CA LEU A 362 4.67 1.94 5.59
C LEU A 362 4.55 1.40 4.16
N LEU A 363 4.30 2.28 3.19
CA LEU A 363 4.25 1.90 1.77
C LEU A 363 5.60 1.33 1.33
N ALA A 364 6.73 1.95 1.72
CA ALA A 364 8.07 1.45 1.46
C ALA A 364 8.27 0.05 2.05
N ALA A 365 7.93 -0.12 3.32
CA ALA A 365 8.08 -1.41 4.00
C ALA A 365 7.25 -2.51 3.33
N CYS A 366 6.04 -2.18 2.86
CA CYS A 366 5.18 -3.11 2.12
C CYS A 366 5.69 -3.38 0.69
N ALA A 367 6.35 -2.41 0.06
CA ALA A 367 6.83 -2.49 -1.32
C ALA A 367 8.31 -2.89 -1.43
N SER A 368 8.91 -3.34 -0.32
CA SER A 368 10.30 -3.77 -0.26
C SER A 368 10.42 -5.18 0.27
N GLY A 369 11.45 -5.91 -0.15
CA GLY A 369 11.71 -7.28 0.28
C GLY A 369 12.71 -7.98 -0.62
N ALA A 370 12.96 -9.26 -0.31
CA ALA A 370 13.86 -10.11 -1.06
C ALA A 370 13.14 -10.74 -2.26
N ILE A 371 13.84 -10.85 -3.39
CA ILE A 371 13.38 -11.61 -4.57
C ILE A 371 14.31 -12.77 -4.93
N GLY A 372 15.44 -12.91 -4.23
CA GLY A 372 16.44 -13.92 -4.53
C GLY A 372 17.66 -13.84 -3.59
N PRO A 373 18.67 -14.69 -3.83
CA PRO A 373 19.88 -14.75 -3.00
C PRO A 373 20.81 -13.55 -3.19
N GLY A 374 21.70 -13.35 -2.22
CA GLY A 374 22.82 -12.40 -2.30
C GLY A 374 22.35 -10.96 -2.41
N ARG A 375 22.71 -10.28 -3.50
CA ARG A 375 22.32 -8.87 -3.69
C ARG A 375 20.81 -8.69 -3.80
N LEU A 376 20.06 -9.70 -4.23
CA LEU A 376 18.61 -9.61 -4.44
C LEU A 376 17.79 -9.74 -3.14
N ASP A 377 18.45 -9.75 -1.98
CA ASP A 377 17.79 -9.71 -0.67
C ASP A 377 17.24 -8.32 -0.32
N GLU A 378 17.81 -7.27 -0.93
CA GLU A 378 17.40 -5.87 -0.74
C GLU A 378 16.82 -5.27 -2.03
N VAL A 379 15.50 -5.30 -2.17
CA VAL A 379 14.78 -4.70 -3.31
C VAL A 379 13.66 -3.80 -2.81
N GLY A 380 13.54 -2.61 -3.43
CA GLY A 380 12.51 -1.62 -3.14
C GLY A 380 13.04 -0.31 -2.54
N PRO A 381 12.15 0.64 -2.16
CA PRO A 381 12.53 1.91 -1.58
C PRO A 381 13.08 1.77 -0.16
N ALA A 382 14.08 2.60 0.17
CA ALA A 382 14.55 2.75 1.54
C ALA A 382 13.52 3.55 2.36
N ALA A 383 12.90 2.92 3.36
CA ALA A 383 11.78 3.51 4.11
C ALA A 383 12.13 4.83 4.80
N GLY A 384 13.33 4.94 5.41
CA GLY A 384 13.77 6.15 6.10
C GLY A 384 13.92 7.36 5.17
N PRO A 385 14.78 7.29 4.14
CA PRO A 385 14.93 8.37 3.16
C PRO A 385 13.62 8.75 2.47
N PHE A 386 12.81 7.78 2.05
CA PHE A 386 11.54 8.05 1.38
C PHE A 386 10.52 8.74 2.31
N ALA A 387 10.40 8.29 3.56
CA ALA A 387 9.54 8.95 4.54
C ALA A 387 9.98 10.39 4.84
N PHE A 388 11.30 10.59 4.95
CA PHE A 388 11.87 11.91 5.22
C PHE A 388 11.59 12.89 4.07
N THR A 389 11.86 12.52 2.82
CA THR A 389 11.65 13.42 1.68
C THR A 389 10.17 13.74 1.47
N VAL A 390 9.29 12.73 1.53
CA VAL A 390 7.83 12.96 1.47
C VAL A 390 7.37 13.88 2.60
N GLY A 391 7.87 13.69 3.82
CA GLY A 391 7.57 14.56 4.95
C GLY A 391 7.95 16.02 4.69
N VAL A 392 9.16 16.26 4.19
CA VAL A 392 9.66 17.62 3.86
C VAL A 392 8.85 18.24 2.71
N GLU A 393 8.65 17.52 1.62
CA GLU A 393 7.94 18.01 0.44
C GLU A 393 6.47 18.35 0.76
N VAL A 394 5.80 17.47 1.50
CA VAL A 394 4.43 17.71 2.00
C VAL A 394 4.41 18.88 2.98
N ALA A 395 5.41 19.01 3.87
CA ALA A 395 5.49 20.11 4.82
C ALA A 395 5.57 21.46 4.10
N VAL A 396 6.43 21.58 3.08
CA VAL A 396 6.57 22.80 2.28
C VAL A 396 5.24 23.18 1.64
N GLY A 397 4.64 22.26 0.89
CA GLY A 397 3.36 22.53 0.22
C GLY A 397 2.24 22.87 1.20
N ALA A 398 2.07 22.04 2.24
CA ALA A 398 0.99 22.20 3.21
C ALA A 398 1.15 23.48 4.03
N ALA A 399 2.37 23.86 4.39
CA ALA A 399 2.63 25.12 5.10
C ALA A 399 2.23 26.34 4.26
N ILE A 400 2.60 26.37 2.98
CA ILE A 400 2.20 27.45 2.06
C ILE A 400 0.66 27.58 2.04
N ALA A 401 -0.03 26.46 1.84
CA ALA A 401 -1.49 26.46 1.75
C ALA A 401 -2.18 26.76 3.07
N LEU A 402 -1.67 26.27 4.20
CA LEU A 402 -2.25 26.47 5.52
C LEU A 402 -1.99 27.87 6.06
N PHE A 403 -0.90 28.55 5.69
CA PHE A 403 -0.45 29.84 6.24
C PHE A 403 -0.54 31.04 5.29
N SER A 404 -0.95 30.86 4.04
CA SER A 404 -1.22 31.98 3.13
C SER A 404 -2.31 32.95 3.67
N PRO A 405 -2.18 34.29 3.53
CA PRO A 405 -3.18 35.24 4.04
C PRO A 405 -4.58 34.99 3.45
N ALA A 406 -5.62 35.04 4.28
CA ALA A 406 -6.98 35.06 3.78
C ALA A 406 -7.25 36.42 3.10
N ARG A 407 -7.71 36.42 1.84
CA ARG A 407 -8.26 37.66 1.26
C ARG A 407 -9.52 38.00 2.04
N SER A 408 -9.49 39.11 2.79
CA SER A 408 -10.70 39.74 3.30
C SER A 408 -11.61 39.99 2.09
N ARG A 409 -12.72 39.26 1.98
CA ARG A 409 -13.83 39.72 1.14
C ARG A 409 -14.34 40.97 1.83
N GLU A 410 -13.84 42.12 1.39
CA GLU A 410 -14.40 43.42 1.73
C GLU A 410 -15.87 43.33 1.36
N ALA A 411 -16.75 43.33 2.38
CA ALA A 411 -18.17 43.38 2.17
C ALA A 411 -18.43 44.65 1.36
N ALA A 412 -18.96 44.49 0.16
CA ALA A 412 -19.40 45.62 -0.65
C ALA A 412 -20.35 46.43 0.22
N VAL A 413 -19.86 47.57 0.70
CA VAL A 413 -20.66 48.57 1.40
C VAL A 413 -21.70 49.00 0.38
N ALA A 414 -22.94 48.56 0.58
CA ALA A 414 -24.07 49.09 -0.18
C ALA A 414 -24.10 50.60 0.07
N PRO A 415 -24.20 51.44 -0.98
CA PRO A 415 -24.35 52.88 -0.78
C PRO A 415 -25.61 53.11 0.05
N VAL A 416 -25.45 53.87 1.13
CA VAL A 416 -26.56 54.41 1.91
C VAL A 416 -27.11 55.57 1.08
N ASP A 417 -28.35 55.42 0.60
CA ASP A 417 -29.13 56.53 0.03
C ASP A 417 -29.62 57.49 1.13
#